data_AF-A0AA85G126-F1
#
_entry.id   AF-A0AA85G126-F1
#
_cell.length_a   1.000
_cell.length_b   1.000
_cell.length_c   1.000
_cell.angle_alpha   90.00
_cell.angle_beta   90.00
_cell.angle_gamma   90.00
#
_symmetry.space_group_name_H-M   'P 1'
#
loop_
_entity.id
_entity.type
_entity.pdbx_description
1 polymer ?
#
loop_
_entity_poly.entity_id
_entity_poly.type
_entity_poly.pdbx_seq_one_letter_code
_entity_poly.pdbx_strand_id
1 'polypeptide(L)'
;NDLMATHQLESTCVSRITLAYFEDINMYEVDYSMADDFKWGKGLGCDFVMKSCYEYIKERKSRGQDIQPYCDVPSEQKCASYENGIGTCALYKHKNQLNEVNQYMDDSFLFTDTEKEKYGGFPFFDYCPVLLVHPYKEGDTALCETKIDLKP
;
A
#
# COMPACT_ATOMS: atom_id res chain seq x y z
N ASN A 1 8.16 0.85 1.38
CA ASN A 1 9.10 0.80 2.54
C ASN A 1 10.42 0.15 2.17
N ASP A 2 10.64 -0.28 0.93
CA ASP A 2 11.99 -0.66 0.52
C ASP A 2 12.91 0.57 0.51
N LEU A 3 14.17 0.40 0.93
CA LEU A 3 15.20 1.44 0.93
C LEU A 3 15.36 2.12 -0.44
N MET A 4 15.25 1.36 -1.52
CA MET A 4 15.45 1.83 -2.89
C MET A 4 14.14 2.24 -3.58
N ALA A 5 13.04 2.38 -2.83
CA ALA A 5 11.80 2.96 -3.36
C ALA A 5 12.01 4.43 -3.75
N THR A 6 11.34 4.87 -4.83
CA THR A 6 11.46 6.25 -5.35
C THR A 6 10.93 7.31 -4.39
N HIS A 7 10.01 6.92 -3.50
CA HIS A 7 9.50 7.75 -2.43
C HIS A 7 9.78 7.07 -1.09
N GLN A 8 10.55 7.73 -0.24
CA GLN A 8 10.83 7.21 1.09
C GLN A 8 9.58 7.36 1.96
N LEU A 9 9.09 6.24 2.47
CA LEU A 9 8.11 6.24 3.55
C LEU A 9 8.86 6.29 4.88
N GLU A 10 8.15 6.63 5.94
CA GLU A 10 8.73 6.84 7.28
C GLU A 10 9.42 5.57 7.81
N SER A 11 8.88 4.40 7.48
CA SER A 11 9.56 3.13 7.66
C SER A 11 10.32 2.72 6.40
N THR A 12 11.59 2.36 6.59
CA THR A 12 12.45 1.83 5.54
C THR A 12 13.03 0.49 5.95
N CYS A 13 13.28 -0.36 4.97
CA CYS A 13 13.87 -1.68 5.17
C CYS A 13 14.76 -2.04 3.98
N VAL A 14 15.81 -2.79 4.23
CA VAL A 14 16.68 -3.37 3.20
C VAL A 14 16.12 -4.74 2.82
N SER A 15 15.28 -4.77 1.79
CA SER A 15 14.67 -6.04 1.37
C SER A 15 15.65 -6.94 0.61
N ARG A 16 15.26 -8.21 0.48
CA ARG A 16 15.90 -9.17 -0.41
C ARG A 16 15.91 -8.74 -1.88
N ILE A 17 14.98 -7.88 -2.32
CA ILE A 17 14.93 -7.36 -3.71
C ILE A 17 16.09 -6.39 -3.93
N THR A 18 16.29 -5.44 -3.00
CA THR A 18 17.41 -4.49 -3.05
C THR A 18 18.76 -5.20 -2.94
N LEU A 19 18.85 -6.20 -2.07
CA LEU A 19 20.06 -7.04 -1.96
C LEU A 19 20.34 -7.83 -3.25
N ALA A 20 19.32 -8.40 -3.89
CA ALA A 20 19.48 -9.10 -5.16
C ALA A 20 19.95 -8.18 -6.28
N TYR A 21 19.45 -6.95 -6.34
CA TYR A 21 19.97 -5.96 -7.28
C TYR A 21 21.48 -5.70 -7.05
N PHE A 22 21.93 -5.58 -5.81
CA PHE A 22 23.35 -5.38 -5.49
C PHE A 22 24.23 -6.60 -5.81
N GLU A 23 23.71 -7.81 -5.70
CA GLU A 23 24.38 -9.03 -6.14
C GLU A 23 24.48 -9.08 -7.68
N ASP A 24 23.38 -8.80 -8.39
CA ASP A 24 23.30 -8.90 -9.87
C ASP A 24 24.19 -7.88 -10.61
N ILE A 25 24.42 -6.69 -10.03
CA ILE A 25 25.41 -5.74 -10.59
C ILE A 25 26.86 -6.22 -10.41
N ASN A 26 27.07 -7.30 -9.66
CA ASN A 26 28.35 -7.97 -9.46
C ASN A 26 29.43 -7.05 -8.86
N MET A 27 29.02 -6.14 -7.97
CA MET A 27 29.90 -5.20 -7.25
C MET A 27 30.02 -5.53 -5.75
N TYR A 28 29.11 -6.34 -5.20
CA TYR A 28 29.01 -6.63 -3.78
C TYR A 28 28.84 -8.12 -3.54
N GLU A 29 29.46 -8.63 -2.47
CA GLU A 29 29.10 -9.93 -1.88
C GLU A 29 28.01 -9.68 -0.85
N VAL A 30 26.86 -10.33 -1.04
CA VAL A 30 25.62 -9.99 -0.33
C VAL A 30 25.27 -11.07 0.70
N ASP A 31 25.11 -10.67 1.95
CA ASP A 31 24.59 -11.55 3.01
C ASP A 31 23.07 -11.39 3.14
N TYR A 32 22.32 -12.27 2.48
CA TYR A 32 20.87 -12.31 2.54
C TYR A 32 20.28 -12.63 3.92
N SER A 33 21.09 -13.11 4.88
CA SER A 33 20.62 -13.34 6.26
C SER A 33 20.37 -12.04 7.02
N MET A 34 20.96 -10.93 6.55
CA MET A 34 20.79 -9.59 7.10
C MET A 34 19.63 -8.81 6.46
N ALA A 35 18.89 -9.43 5.52
CA ALA A 35 17.75 -8.80 4.88
C ALA A 35 16.61 -8.58 5.88
N ASP A 36 15.99 -7.41 5.83
CA ASP A 36 14.77 -7.15 6.58
C ASP A 36 13.59 -7.97 6.03
N ASP A 37 12.62 -8.28 6.89
CA ASP A 37 11.38 -8.94 6.48
C ASP A 37 10.44 -7.95 5.76
N PHE A 38 10.68 -7.75 4.46
CA PHE A 38 9.83 -6.94 3.61
C PHE A 38 8.49 -7.62 3.33
N LYS A 39 7.43 -7.13 3.96
CA LYS A 39 6.08 -7.73 3.93
C LYS A 39 5.15 -7.12 2.89
N TRP A 40 5.46 -5.94 2.36
CA TRP A 40 4.63 -5.29 1.35
C TRP A 40 4.52 -6.17 0.10
N GLY A 41 3.31 -6.58 -0.27
CA GLY A 41 3.09 -7.48 -1.42
C GLY A 41 3.41 -8.96 -1.17
N LYS A 42 3.93 -9.32 0.01
CA LYS A 42 4.37 -10.69 0.31
C LYS A 42 3.19 -11.67 0.29
N GLY A 43 3.30 -12.71 -0.53
CA GLY A 43 2.27 -13.75 -0.63
C GLY A 43 1.00 -13.33 -1.39
N LEU A 44 0.97 -12.17 -2.05
CA LEU A 44 -0.22 -11.71 -2.77
C LEU A 44 -0.36 -12.30 -4.19
N GLY A 45 0.70 -12.92 -4.70
CA GLY A 45 0.71 -13.68 -5.96
C GLY A 45 0.85 -12.82 -7.22
N CYS A 46 0.78 -13.47 -8.39
CA CYS A 46 0.96 -12.81 -9.68
C CYS A 46 -0.11 -11.75 -9.96
N ASP A 47 -1.34 -11.96 -9.49
CA ASP A 47 -2.44 -11.00 -9.68
C ASP A 47 -2.09 -9.61 -9.11
N PHE A 48 -1.37 -9.55 -7.99
CA PHE A 48 -0.95 -8.29 -7.37
C PHE A 48 0.09 -7.53 -8.21
N VAL A 49 0.99 -8.25 -8.89
CA VAL A 49 2.09 -7.65 -9.66
C VAL A 49 1.67 -7.32 -11.09
N MET A 50 0.81 -8.16 -11.68
CA MET A 50 0.53 -8.15 -13.12
C MET A 50 -0.79 -7.45 -13.47
N LYS A 51 -1.74 -7.35 -12.54
CA LYS A 51 -3.01 -6.65 -12.77
C LYS A 51 -2.96 -5.25 -12.22
N SER A 52 -3.87 -4.41 -12.68
CA SER A 52 -4.07 -3.09 -12.05
C SER A 52 -4.53 -3.25 -10.60
N CYS A 53 -4.23 -2.27 -9.74
CA CYS A 53 -4.74 -2.27 -8.38
C CYS A 53 -6.27 -2.30 -8.32
N TYR A 54 -6.94 -1.69 -9.31
CA TYR A 54 -8.39 -1.79 -9.47
C TYR A 54 -8.86 -3.25 -9.63
N GLU A 55 -8.32 -3.96 -10.62
CA GLU A 55 -8.69 -5.35 -10.89
C GLU A 55 -8.40 -6.24 -9.69
N TYR A 56 -7.24 -6.04 -9.06
CA TYR A 56 -6.86 -6.75 -7.85
C TYR A 56 -7.86 -6.53 -6.71
N ILE A 57 -8.22 -5.27 -6.41
CA ILE A 57 -9.19 -4.93 -5.37
C ILE A 57 -10.55 -5.58 -5.69
N LYS A 58 -11.03 -5.44 -6.92
CA LYS A 58 -12.33 -5.98 -7.35
C LYS A 58 -12.39 -7.50 -7.22
N GLU A 59 -11.35 -8.20 -7.65
CA GLU A 59 -11.27 -9.65 -7.56
C GLU A 59 -11.21 -10.13 -6.11
N ARG A 60 -10.36 -9.53 -5.28
CA ARG A 60 -10.25 -9.85 -3.85
C ARG A 60 -11.58 -9.62 -3.13
N LYS A 61 -12.25 -8.48 -3.37
CA LYS A 61 -13.59 -8.20 -2.83
C LYS A 61 -14.63 -9.23 -3.26
N SER A 62 -14.65 -9.60 -4.54
CA SER A 62 -15.59 -10.62 -5.05
C SER A 62 -15.43 -11.99 -4.37
N ARG A 63 -14.23 -12.28 -3.85
CA ARG A 63 -13.90 -13.51 -3.12
C ARG A 63 -14.00 -13.35 -1.59
N GLY A 64 -14.38 -12.17 -1.08
CA GLY A 64 -14.41 -11.87 0.34
C GLY A 64 -13.02 -11.88 1.00
N GLN A 65 -11.96 -11.63 0.22
CA GLN A 65 -10.59 -11.59 0.69
C GLN A 65 -10.16 -10.17 1.04
N ASP A 66 -9.15 -10.07 1.91
CA ASP A 66 -8.52 -8.78 2.21
C ASP A 66 -7.85 -8.19 0.95
N ILE A 67 -8.01 -6.87 0.81
CA ILE A 67 -7.52 -6.05 -0.31
C ILE A 67 -6.19 -5.37 0.00
N GLN A 68 -5.68 -5.51 1.23
CA GLN A 68 -4.38 -4.93 1.59
C GLN A 68 -3.27 -5.39 0.63
N PRO A 69 -2.31 -4.49 0.33
CA PRO A 69 -2.07 -3.20 0.97
C PRO A 69 -2.95 -2.04 0.46
N TYR A 70 -3.90 -2.31 -0.45
CA TYR A 70 -4.82 -1.30 -0.93
C TYR A 70 -5.99 -1.06 0.03
N CYS A 71 -6.77 -0.04 -0.24
CA CYS A 71 -7.96 0.36 0.52
C CYS A 71 -9.04 0.94 -0.41
N ASP A 72 -10.28 1.00 0.05
CA ASP A 72 -11.43 1.41 -0.79
C ASP A 72 -12.37 2.43 -0.13
N VAL A 73 -12.04 2.89 1.07
CA VAL A 73 -12.77 3.96 1.78
C VAL A 73 -11.83 5.16 1.98
N PRO A 74 -12.20 6.36 1.49
CA PRO A 74 -11.40 7.57 1.68
C PRO A 74 -11.07 7.84 3.15
N SER A 75 -9.79 8.06 3.46
CA SER A 75 -9.30 8.42 4.80
C SER A 75 -9.65 7.44 5.93
N GLU A 76 -10.05 6.20 5.62
CA GLU A 76 -10.27 5.20 6.67
C GLU A 76 -8.94 4.87 7.38
N GLN A 77 -9.02 4.61 8.68
CA GLN A 77 -7.90 4.08 9.44
C GLN A 77 -8.09 2.58 9.60
N LYS A 78 -7.05 1.81 9.29
CA LYS A 78 -7.01 0.35 9.43
C LYS A 78 -5.64 -0.09 9.90
N CYS A 79 -5.59 -1.28 10.46
CA CYS A 79 -4.32 -1.92 10.76
C CYS A 79 -3.66 -2.40 9.48
N ALA A 80 -2.44 -1.94 9.22
CA ALA A 80 -1.66 -2.45 8.11
C ALA A 80 -1.18 -3.86 8.45
N SER A 81 -1.36 -4.80 7.53
CA SER A 81 -0.91 -6.18 7.67
C SER A 81 0.60 -6.33 7.40
N TYR A 82 1.14 -5.43 6.57
CA TYR A 82 2.55 -5.45 6.19
C TYR A 82 3.45 -4.73 7.20
N GLU A 83 2.88 -3.98 8.15
CA GLU A 83 3.59 -3.28 9.22
C GLU A 83 2.74 -3.21 10.47
N ASN A 84 3.33 -3.40 11.65
CA ASN A 84 2.59 -3.32 12.92
C ASN A 84 2.25 -1.86 13.28
N GLY A 85 1.36 -1.25 12.51
CA GLY A 85 1.04 0.17 12.57
C GLY A 85 -0.34 0.48 12.01
N ILE A 86 -0.92 1.59 12.47
CA ILE A 86 -2.19 2.11 11.96
C ILE A 86 -1.91 2.85 10.66
N GLY A 87 -2.48 2.36 9.57
CA GLY A 87 -2.44 3.03 8.29
C GLY A 87 -3.70 3.87 8.04
N THR A 88 -3.55 4.93 7.27
CA THR A 88 -4.65 5.76 6.76
C THR A 88 -4.75 5.58 5.25
N CYS A 89 -5.96 5.36 4.74
CA CYS A 89 -6.18 5.15 3.32
C CYS A 89 -5.89 6.42 2.54
N ALA A 90 -4.85 6.39 1.72
CA ALA A 90 -4.47 7.44 0.79
C ALA A 90 -5.37 7.36 -0.45
N LEU A 91 -6.65 7.68 -0.26
CA LEU A 91 -7.65 7.81 -1.31
C LEU A 91 -8.34 9.16 -1.12
N TYR A 92 -8.15 10.06 -2.08
CA TYR A 92 -8.67 11.42 -1.98
C TYR A 92 -9.04 11.96 -3.36
N LYS A 93 -9.81 13.05 -3.34
CA LYS A 93 -10.24 13.76 -4.54
C LYS A 93 -9.15 14.72 -5.02
N HIS A 94 -8.67 14.52 -6.24
CA HIS A 94 -7.72 15.40 -6.90
C HIS A 94 -8.43 16.67 -7.42
N LYS A 95 -7.66 17.75 -7.59
CA LYS A 95 -8.21 19.03 -8.11
C LYS A 95 -8.74 18.89 -9.53
N ASN A 96 -8.01 18.13 -10.35
CA ASN A 96 -8.32 17.85 -11.74
C ASN A 96 -8.72 16.39 -11.89
N GLN A 97 -9.45 16.09 -12.95
CA GLN A 97 -9.71 14.72 -13.39
C GLN A 97 -8.39 13.99 -13.65
N LEU A 98 -8.31 12.74 -13.19
CA LEU A 98 -7.17 11.87 -13.46
C LEU A 98 -7.20 11.42 -14.93
N ASN A 99 -6.05 11.08 -15.49
CA ASN A 99 -6.02 10.45 -16.82
C ASN A 99 -6.84 9.15 -16.80
N GLU A 100 -7.48 8.80 -17.91
CA GLU A 100 -8.35 7.61 -18.00
C GLU A 100 -7.64 6.34 -17.53
N VAL A 101 -6.35 6.20 -17.82
CA VAL A 101 -5.51 5.06 -17.39
C VAL A 101 -5.35 4.94 -15.86
N ASN A 102 -5.59 6.03 -15.12
CA ASN A 102 -5.44 6.12 -13.66
C ASN A 102 -6.79 6.21 -12.93
N GLN A 103 -7.91 6.16 -13.65
CA GLN A 103 -9.26 6.22 -13.08
C GLN A 103 -9.72 4.82 -12.64
N TYR A 104 -9.22 4.37 -11.50
CA TYR A 104 -9.50 3.04 -10.94
C TYR A 104 -10.81 2.95 -10.16
N MET A 105 -11.51 4.06 -9.93
CA MET A 105 -12.62 4.12 -8.98
C MET A 105 -13.95 3.97 -9.70
N ASP A 106 -14.77 3.01 -9.28
CA ASP A 106 -16.11 2.75 -9.84
C ASP A 106 -17.15 2.51 -8.73
N ASP A 107 -18.32 2.00 -9.10
CA ASP A 107 -19.41 1.67 -8.17
C ASP A 107 -19.14 0.46 -7.27
N SER A 108 -18.01 -0.24 -7.45
CA SER A 108 -17.57 -1.27 -6.52
C SER A 108 -16.92 -0.70 -5.25
N PHE A 109 -16.53 0.58 -5.23
CA PHE A 109 -15.99 1.25 -4.05
C PHE A 109 -17.10 1.68 -3.09
N LEU A 110 -16.80 1.62 -1.78
CA LEU A 110 -17.80 1.82 -0.73
C LEU A 110 -18.24 3.28 -0.55
N PHE A 111 -17.52 4.24 -1.13
CA PHE A 111 -17.83 5.66 -1.00
C PHE A 111 -18.76 6.16 -2.12
N THR A 112 -19.65 7.09 -1.77
CA THR A 112 -20.60 7.70 -2.68
C THR A 112 -20.13 9.11 -3.05
N ASP A 113 -19.41 9.26 -4.16
CA ASP A 113 -19.12 10.56 -4.79
C ASP A 113 -19.48 10.47 -6.27
N THR A 114 -19.90 11.60 -6.86
CA THR A 114 -20.31 11.69 -8.27
C THR A 114 -19.15 11.92 -9.21
N GLU A 115 -18.01 12.42 -8.73
CA GLU A 115 -16.81 12.75 -9.53
C GLU A 115 -15.70 11.71 -9.28
N LYS A 116 -16.01 10.41 -9.46
CA LYS A 116 -15.07 9.30 -9.20
C LYS A 116 -13.82 9.35 -10.07
N GLU A 117 -13.92 9.93 -11.25
CA GLU A 117 -12.81 10.19 -12.17
C GLU A 117 -11.72 11.11 -11.58
N LYS A 118 -12.01 11.79 -10.47
CA LYS A 118 -11.04 12.61 -9.72
C LYS A 118 -10.43 11.87 -8.53
N TYR A 119 -10.88 10.67 -8.20
CA TYR A 119 -10.40 9.95 -7.02
C TYR A 119 -9.23 9.03 -7.34
N GLY A 120 -8.21 9.07 -6.49
CA GLY A 120 -7.04 8.21 -6.58
C GLY A 120 -6.10 8.45 -5.40
N GLY A 121 -5.09 7.61 -5.30
CA GLY A 121 -3.98 7.80 -4.38
C GLY A 121 -2.90 8.74 -4.92
N PHE A 122 -1.71 8.62 -4.36
CA PHE A 122 -0.58 9.44 -4.77
C PHE A 122 -0.02 9.01 -6.14
N PRO A 123 0.54 9.96 -6.93
CA PRO A 123 1.10 9.64 -8.25
C PRO A 123 2.25 8.61 -8.22
N PHE A 124 3.03 8.56 -7.13
CA PHE A 124 4.13 7.60 -6.98
C PHE A 124 3.68 6.19 -6.60
N PHE A 125 2.38 5.99 -6.34
CA PHE A 125 1.71 4.69 -6.26
C PHE A 125 0.83 4.46 -7.49
N ASP A 126 1.15 5.08 -8.63
CA ASP A 126 0.35 5.02 -9.86
C ASP A 126 -1.12 5.40 -9.66
N TYR A 127 -1.43 6.27 -8.68
CA TYR A 127 -2.78 6.63 -8.24
C TYR A 127 -3.59 5.50 -7.58
N CYS A 128 -2.97 4.39 -7.22
CA CYS A 128 -3.62 3.34 -6.45
C CYS A 128 -3.92 3.78 -5.01
N PRO A 129 -5.10 3.43 -4.47
CA PRO A 129 -5.47 3.75 -3.10
C PRO A 129 -4.73 2.82 -2.15
N VAL A 130 -3.74 3.36 -1.46
CA VAL A 130 -2.84 2.59 -0.61
C VAL A 130 -3.12 2.93 0.85
N LEU A 131 -3.16 1.92 1.71
CA LEU A 131 -3.10 2.14 3.15
C LEU A 131 -1.68 2.63 3.48
N LEU A 132 -1.52 3.81 4.10
CA LEU A 132 -0.21 4.34 4.47
C LEU A 132 -0.04 4.42 5.97
N VAL A 133 0.98 3.74 6.50
CA VAL A 133 1.32 3.81 7.92
C VAL A 133 2.02 5.13 8.21
N HIS A 134 1.49 5.88 9.17
CA HIS A 134 2.08 7.12 9.64
C HIS A 134 2.68 6.92 11.05
N PRO A 135 3.85 7.53 11.36
CA PRO A 135 4.34 7.57 12.72
C PRO A 135 3.38 8.42 13.57
N TYR A 136 2.92 7.86 14.69
CA TYR A 136 2.17 8.62 15.67
C TYR A 136 3.14 9.48 16.50
N LYS A 137 2.69 10.69 16.87
CA LYS A 137 3.50 11.61 17.68
C LYS A 137 3.82 10.99 19.04
N GLU A 138 4.99 11.38 19.56
CA GLU A 138 5.54 10.94 20.85
C GLU A 138 4.47 10.99 21.97
N GLY A 139 4.09 9.81 22.50
CA GLY A 139 3.13 9.67 23.60
C GLY A 139 1.93 8.74 23.32
N ASP A 140 1.60 8.48 22.05
CA ASP A 140 0.50 7.57 21.67
C ASP A 140 1.07 6.26 21.10
N THR A 141 0.50 5.12 21.51
CA THR A 141 0.97 3.81 21.05
C THR A 141 0.52 3.59 19.59
N ALA A 142 1.48 3.48 18.68
CA ALA A 142 1.23 3.26 17.24
C ALA A 142 0.83 1.80 16.90
N LEU A 143 0.77 0.92 17.90
CA LEU A 143 0.57 -0.51 17.74
C LEU A 143 -0.91 -0.84 17.57
N CYS A 144 -1.21 -1.64 16.56
CA CYS A 144 -2.55 -2.13 16.27
C CYS A 144 -3.24 -2.80 17.47
N GLU A 145 -2.46 -3.45 18.33
CA GLU A 145 -2.90 -4.14 19.54
C GLU A 145 -3.58 -3.21 20.57
N THR A 146 -3.38 -1.89 20.45
CA THR A 146 -3.90 -0.90 21.41
C THR A 146 -5.22 -0.25 21.00
N LYS A 147 -5.67 -0.39 19.74
CA LYS A 147 -6.97 0.15 19.28
C LYS A 147 -7.93 -0.98 18.97
N ILE A 148 -8.71 -1.37 19.98
CA ILE A 148 -9.71 -2.46 19.96
C ILE A 148 -10.79 -2.25 18.87
N ASP A 149 -11.02 -1.00 18.44
CA ASP A 149 -12.06 -0.65 17.46
C ASP A 149 -11.60 -0.74 15.98
N LEU A 150 -10.31 -0.95 15.72
CA LEU A 150 -9.80 -1.09 14.36
C LEU A 150 -9.83 -2.58 13.96
N LYS A 151 -10.56 -2.89 12.89
CA LYS A 151 -10.52 -4.24 12.31
C LYS A 151 -9.12 -4.50 11.72
N PRO A 152 -8.53 -5.70 11.94
CA PRO A 152 -7.35 -6.14 11.20
C PRO A 152 -7.65 -6.27 9.71
#